data_AF-A0A2A4CBC6-F1
#
_entry.id   AF-A0A2A4CBC6-F1
#
_cell.length_a   1.000
_cell.length_b   1.000
_cell.length_c   1.000
_cell.angle_alpha   90.00
_cell.angle_beta   90.00
_cell.angle_gamma   90.00
#
_symmetry.space_group_name_H-M   'P 1'
#
loop_
_entity.id
_entity.type
_entity.pdbx_description
1 polymer ?
#
loop_
_entity_poly.entity_id
_entity_poly.type
_entity_poly.pdbx_seq_one_letter_code
_entity_poly.pdbx_strand_id
1 'polypeptide(L)'
;MYTIKTPDASIHADTLAHVFHVFFHDATLSAYETTEISLTRGGVEMPILRYNGILTVRQPGTAEAIFTSLFEEIRNRWFSRDGRQLQPWQVTRKRWEVFQFVFELATKPAWMLSGEQLEAEVEAARGTGRRFHLPDVCDHVANALFGFTSQGPRLSLSGGVNGRHEVHVAYALFLDHPIPDSVLADYRGDAKRFQYDLRWFPVLLDVPVLRNTLPYDVMQSAVAIYRHEKRQIDAELGAGIVAALQSAPAGISYVEVDDRLFAAGLVEKPDLPEQYQRPVDVGFAMSPVAERLRDLIGDAVLKKSLDRLGADRQKGRISLRQYNLQVEMAKLERGRMTFEGANRFAADVEARNVGALLSVLDNAAGWNDQSKRVLREQFGVSLRGLNSTRRRRAIFAFCGYDEAAQAEWEAKQDAARAHRRAEETANDAKKQAGLARYRTHDNVLITGVEHVDQAIADGYSEIRSFRHGAATRYALAKPGSTEGRTLHAKNGTLDYARSRLTQLAA
;
A
#
# COMPACT_ATOMS: atom_id res chain seq x y z
N MET A 1 45.89 -22.68 -3.36
CA MET A 1 45.89 -21.34 -4.00
C MET A 1 45.96 -21.55 -5.49
N TYR A 2 45.11 -20.85 -6.19
CA TYR A 2 44.91 -20.90 -7.63
C TYR A 2 45.47 -19.62 -8.26
N THR A 3 46.03 -19.74 -9.45
CA THR A 3 46.47 -18.59 -10.25
C THR A 3 45.90 -18.71 -11.64
N ILE A 4 45.10 -17.73 -12.03
CA ILE A 4 44.62 -17.52 -13.40
C ILE A 4 45.60 -16.54 -14.05
N LYS A 5 46.28 -16.97 -15.11
CA LYS A 5 47.18 -16.11 -15.88
C LYS A 5 46.53 -15.76 -17.21
N THR A 6 46.54 -14.48 -17.54
CA THR A 6 46.27 -13.94 -18.87
C THR A 6 47.57 -13.34 -19.43
N PRO A 7 47.61 -12.91 -20.71
CA PRO A 7 48.76 -12.20 -21.26
C PRO A 7 49.18 -10.97 -20.44
N ASP A 8 48.21 -10.25 -19.88
CA ASP A 8 48.44 -8.95 -19.24
C ASP A 8 48.43 -9.00 -17.70
N ALA A 9 47.94 -10.07 -17.08
CA ALA A 9 47.72 -10.11 -15.64
C ALA A 9 47.81 -11.52 -15.03
N SER A 10 48.00 -11.55 -13.71
CA SER A 10 47.85 -12.75 -12.89
C SER A 10 46.84 -12.49 -11.77
N ILE A 11 45.76 -13.25 -11.77
CA ILE A 11 44.68 -13.17 -10.78
C ILE A 11 44.83 -14.34 -9.81
N HIS A 12 44.90 -14.05 -8.51
CA HIS A 12 45.02 -15.05 -7.47
C HIS A 12 43.67 -15.36 -6.81
N ALA A 13 43.38 -16.65 -6.68
CA ALA A 13 42.15 -17.15 -6.06
C ALA A 13 42.47 -18.17 -4.96
N ASP A 14 41.83 -18.05 -3.80
CA ASP A 14 42.11 -18.94 -2.66
C ASP A 14 41.54 -20.35 -2.85
N THR A 15 40.37 -20.44 -3.50
CA THR A 15 39.56 -21.66 -3.65
C THR A 15 39.09 -21.81 -5.10
N LEU A 16 38.71 -23.03 -5.50
CA LEU A 16 38.11 -23.26 -6.82
C LEU A 16 36.77 -22.51 -6.99
N ALA A 17 35.99 -22.32 -5.93
CA ALA A 17 34.79 -21.49 -5.97
C ALA A 17 35.11 -20.02 -6.33
N HIS A 18 36.23 -19.48 -5.83
CA HIS A 18 36.69 -18.14 -6.20
C HIS A 18 37.12 -18.09 -7.67
N VAL A 19 37.73 -19.15 -8.21
CA VAL A 19 38.03 -19.24 -9.65
C VAL A 19 36.75 -19.15 -10.47
N PHE A 20 35.72 -19.94 -10.16
CA PHE A 20 34.44 -19.84 -10.85
C PHE A 20 33.82 -18.44 -10.71
N HIS A 21 33.86 -17.85 -9.53
CA HIS A 21 33.34 -16.50 -9.32
C HIS A 21 34.04 -15.47 -10.22
N VAL A 22 35.37 -15.55 -10.35
CA VAL A 22 36.16 -14.70 -11.26
C VAL A 22 35.75 -14.96 -12.71
N PHE A 23 35.64 -16.22 -13.14
CA PHE A 23 35.23 -16.55 -14.51
C PHE A 23 33.87 -15.97 -14.89
N PHE A 24 32.91 -15.97 -13.96
CA PHE A 24 31.56 -15.46 -14.22
C PHE A 24 31.43 -13.94 -14.16
N HIS A 25 32.25 -13.24 -13.36
CA HIS A 25 32.06 -11.82 -13.06
C HIS A 25 33.17 -10.91 -13.59
N ASP A 26 34.33 -11.44 -13.92
CA ASP A 26 35.41 -10.66 -14.52
C ASP A 26 35.24 -10.60 -16.05
N ALA A 27 34.57 -9.54 -16.50
CA ALA A 27 34.32 -9.31 -17.92
C ALA A 27 35.60 -9.19 -18.75
N THR A 28 36.75 -8.88 -18.15
CA THR A 28 38.02 -8.74 -18.89
C THR A 28 38.49 -10.07 -19.47
N LEU A 29 38.09 -11.21 -18.87
CA LEU A 29 38.44 -12.54 -19.36
C LEU A 29 37.75 -12.90 -20.70
N SER A 30 36.71 -12.17 -21.09
CA SER A 30 36.06 -12.35 -22.39
C SER A 30 36.91 -11.89 -23.57
N ALA A 31 37.93 -11.04 -23.33
CA ALA A 31 38.78 -10.46 -24.37
C ALA A 31 39.89 -11.40 -24.88
N TYR A 32 40.17 -12.48 -24.17
CA TYR A 32 41.24 -13.43 -24.51
C TYR A 32 40.68 -14.75 -25.02
N GLU A 33 41.42 -15.39 -25.92
CA GLU A 33 41.14 -16.76 -26.33
C GLU A 33 41.40 -17.74 -25.19
N THR A 34 40.68 -18.87 -25.17
CA THR A 34 40.79 -19.84 -24.07
C THR A 34 42.20 -20.40 -23.92
N THR A 35 42.94 -20.53 -25.03
CA THR A 35 44.34 -21.00 -25.07
C THR A 35 45.35 -19.99 -24.51
N GLU A 36 44.97 -18.71 -24.40
CA GLU A 36 45.81 -17.65 -23.84
C GLU A 36 45.68 -17.55 -22.31
N ILE A 37 44.73 -18.29 -21.74
CA ILE A 37 44.43 -18.29 -20.31
C ILE A 37 44.88 -19.62 -19.73
N SER A 38 45.70 -19.57 -18.68
CA SER A 38 46.09 -20.78 -17.93
C SER A 38 45.64 -20.70 -16.48
N LEU A 39 45.24 -21.84 -15.94
CA LEU A 39 44.83 -21.99 -14.54
C LEU A 39 45.77 -23.00 -13.89
N THR A 40 46.37 -22.62 -12.76
CA THR A 40 47.21 -23.52 -11.99
C THR A 40 46.72 -23.63 -10.55
N ARG A 41 46.80 -24.83 -9.97
CA ARG A 41 46.56 -25.11 -8.55
C ARG A 41 47.85 -25.60 -7.93
N GLY A 42 48.48 -24.78 -7.08
CA GLY A 42 49.76 -25.14 -6.47
C GLY A 42 50.86 -25.48 -7.49
N GLY A 43 50.85 -24.81 -8.65
CA GLY A 43 51.79 -25.04 -9.75
C GLY A 43 51.39 -26.12 -10.75
N VAL A 44 50.36 -26.93 -10.46
CA VAL A 44 49.84 -27.94 -11.39
C VAL A 44 48.80 -27.31 -12.31
N GLU A 45 48.97 -27.46 -13.62
CA GLU A 45 48.04 -26.95 -14.62
C GLU A 45 46.68 -27.67 -14.55
N MET A 46 45.60 -26.90 -14.72
CA MET A 46 44.24 -27.39 -14.72
C MET A 46 43.56 -27.07 -16.07
N PRO A 47 42.83 -28.03 -16.66
CA PRO A 47 42.16 -27.81 -17.92
C PRO A 47 41.01 -26.80 -17.75
N ILE A 48 41.04 -25.76 -18.57
CA ILE A 48 39.95 -24.78 -18.70
C ILE A 48 39.19 -25.08 -19.98
N LEU A 49 37.88 -24.90 -19.95
CA LEU A 49 37.05 -24.93 -21.14
C LEU A 49 36.14 -23.71 -21.18
N ARG A 50 35.67 -23.37 -22.38
CA ARG A 50 34.70 -22.29 -22.57
C ARG A 50 33.37 -22.89 -22.99
N TYR A 51 32.34 -22.66 -22.18
CA TYR A 51 30.97 -23.04 -22.49
C TYR A 51 30.17 -21.75 -22.62
N ASN A 52 29.33 -21.59 -23.64
CA ASN A 52 28.51 -20.38 -23.86
C ASN A 52 29.23 -19.04 -23.56
N GLY A 53 30.49 -18.91 -23.98
CA GLY A 53 31.29 -17.69 -23.82
C GLY A 53 32.00 -17.49 -22.47
N ILE A 54 31.66 -18.24 -21.42
CA ILE A 54 32.28 -18.11 -20.08
C ILE A 54 33.24 -19.27 -19.84
N LEU A 55 34.32 -19.01 -19.10
CA LEU A 55 35.31 -20.03 -18.74
C LEU A 55 34.78 -20.92 -17.62
N THR A 56 35.20 -22.18 -17.60
CA THR A 56 34.85 -23.12 -16.55
C THR A 56 35.87 -24.23 -16.41
N VAL A 57 35.79 -24.95 -15.29
CA VAL A 57 36.62 -26.11 -14.96
C VAL A 57 35.69 -27.26 -14.60
N ARG A 58 35.91 -28.45 -15.15
CA ARG A 58 35.19 -29.67 -14.75
C ARG A 58 36.08 -30.51 -13.87
N GLN A 59 35.62 -30.77 -12.65
CA GLN A 59 36.30 -31.68 -11.72
C GLN A 59 35.81 -33.11 -11.96
N PRO A 60 36.68 -34.12 -11.84
CA PRO A 60 36.25 -35.51 -11.90
C PRO A 60 35.41 -35.89 -10.67
N GLY A 61 34.62 -36.95 -10.79
CA GLY A 61 33.80 -37.50 -9.71
C GLY A 61 32.31 -37.15 -9.79
N THR A 62 31.58 -37.49 -8.74
CA THR A 62 30.13 -37.22 -8.58
C THR A 62 29.88 -35.76 -8.22
N ALA A 63 28.67 -35.27 -8.45
CA ALA A 63 28.24 -33.94 -8.04
C ALA A 63 28.47 -33.70 -6.54
N GLU A 64 28.18 -34.70 -5.71
CA GLU A 64 28.41 -34.66 -4.26
C GLU A 64 29.90 -34.50 -3.91
N ALA A 65 30.79 -35.27 -4.57
CA ALA A 65 32.23 -35.17 -4.34
C ALA A 65 32.79 -33.79 -4.77
N ILE A 66 32.29 -33.24 -5.88
CA ILE A 66 32.69 -31.93 -6.38
C ILE A 66 32.26 -30.82 -5.41
N PHE A 67 31.00 -30.81 -4.97
CA PHE A 67 30.54 -29.84 -3.98
C PHE A 67 31.22 -30.00 -2.63
N THR A 68 31.48 -31.23 -2.19
CA THR A 68 32.22 -31.49 -0.95
C THR A 68 33.60 -30.85 -1.02
N SER A 69 34.34 -31.11 -2.10
CA SER A 69 35.66 -30.50 -2.33
C SER A 69 35.60 -28.96 -2.34
N LEU A 70 34.62 -28.37 -3.05
CA LEU A 70 34.43 -26.91 -3.09
C LEU A 70 34.18 -26.31 -1.71
N PHE A 71 33.24 -26.88 -0.97
CA PHE A 71 32.84 -26.39 0.34
C PHE A 71 33.91 -26.64 1.41
N GLU A 72 34.65 -27.75 1.34
CA GLU A 72 35.78 -28.00 2.23
C GLU A 72 36.92 -27.01 1.99
N GLU A 73 37.24 -26.66 0.75
CA GLU A 73 38.22 -25.61 0.44
C GLU A 73 37.79 -24.27 1.05
N ILE A 74 36.52 -23.87 0.87
CA ILE A 74 35.95 -22.66 1.47
C ILE A 74 36.04 -22.72 2.99
N ARG A 75 35.60 -23.82 3.60
CA ARG A 75 35.59 -24.00 5.05
C ARG A 75 36.99 -23.84 5.61
N ASN A 76 37.95 -24.57 5.05
CA ASN A 76 39.30 -24.66 5.57
C ASN A 76 40.10 -23.36 5.35
N ARG A 77 39.80 -22.61 4.27
CA ARG A 77 40.52 -21.36 3.95
C ARG A 77 39.91 -20.12 4.57
N TRP A 78 38.58 -20.07 4.69
CA TRP A 78 37.86 -18.83 5.00
C TRP A 78 37.00 -18.90 6.25
N PHE A 79 36.45 -20.07 6.59
CA PHE A 79 35.57 -20.25 7.75
C PHE A 79 36.23 -21.04 8.89
N SER A 80 37.55 -21.19 8.87
CA SER A 80 38.31 -21.82 9.93
C SER A 80 39.58 -21.04 10.20
N ARG A 81 39.88 -20.80 11.47
CA ARG A 81 41.15 -20.22 11.93
C ARG A 81 41.56 -20.90 13.22
N ASP A 82 42.80 -21.43 13.26
CA ASP A 82 43.36 -22.12 14.42
C ASP A 82 42.45 -23.25 14.96
N GLY A 83 41.83 -23.99 14.04
CA GLY A 83 40.91 -25.09 14.38
C GLY A 83 39.53 -24.66 14.88
N ARG A 84 39.24 -23.34 14.93
CA ARG A 84 37.92 -22.81 15.28
C ARG A 84 37.15 -22.39 14.04
N GLN A 85 35.90 -22.83 13.97
CA GLN A 85 34.98 -22.37 12.94
C GLN A 85 34.60 -20.90 13.17
N LEU A 86 34.76 -20.10 12.12
CA LEU A 86 34.39 -18.70 12.12
C LEU A 86 32.90 -18.54 11.84
N GLN A 87 32.30 -17.56 12.51
CA GLN A 87 30.93 -17.15 12.29
C GLN A 87 30.83 -16.27 11.03
N PRO A 88 29.63 -16.13 10.40
CA PRO A 88 29.46 -15.32 9.20
C PRO A 88 30.05 -13.92 9.33
N TRP A 89 29.79 -13.21 10.44
CA TRP A 89 30.28 -11.85 10.68
C TRP A 89 31.81 -11.75 10.89
N GLN A 90 32.53 -12.86 10.92
CA GLN A 90 33.98 -12.90 11.01
C GLN A 90 34.65 -13.14 9.64
N VAL A 91 33.85 -13.35 8.59
CA VAL A 91 34.29 -13.55 7.22
C VAL A 91 34.04 -12.27 6.43
N THR A 92 34.95 -11.89 5.52
CA THR A 92 34.75 -10.69 4.71
C THR A 92 33.59 -10.87 3.74
N ARG A 93 32.98 -9.75 3.33
CA ARG A 93 31.83 -9.78 2.44
C ARG A 93 32.15 -10.46 1.11
N LYS A 94 33.30 -10.14 0.51
CA LYS A 94 33.75 -10.76 -0.74
C LYS A 94 33.82 -12.29 -0.64
N ARG A 95 34.27 -12.83 0.49
CA ARG A 95 34.33 -14.28 0.72
C ARG A 95 32.93 -14.88 0.92
N TRP A 96 32.04 -14.17 1.60
CA TRP A 96 30.64 -14.57 1.72
C TRP A 96 29.91 -14.60 0.38
N GLU A 97 30.15 -13.61 -0.49
CA GLU A 97 29.58 -13.56 -1.84
C GLU A 97 30.04 -14.75 -2.69
N VAL A 98 31.33 -15.14 -2.62
CA VAL A 98 31.81 -16.34 -3.30
C VAL A 98 31.19 -17.62 -2.72
N PHE A 99 30.99 -17.71 -1.39
CA PHE A 99 30.27 -18.82 -0.78
C PHE A 99 28.83 -18.92 -1.31
N GLN A 100 28.11 -17.79 -1.37
CA GLN A 100 26.75 -17.74 -1.90
C GLN A 100 26.68 -18.08 -3.39
N PHE A 101 27.69 -17.67 -4.16
CA PHE A 101 27.80 -17.97 -5.58
C PHE A 101 27.86 -19.48 -5.89
N VAL A 102 28.33 -20.33 -4.98
CA VAL A 102 28.32 -21.80 -5.16
C VAL A 102 26.89 -22.33 -5.32
N PHE A 103 25.92 -21.76 -4.60
CA PHE A 103 24.51 -22.14 -4.75
C PHE A 103 23.93 -21.65 -6.08
N GLU A 104 24.35 -20.49 -6.57
CA GLU A 104 23.99 -20.04 -7.91
C GLU A 104 24.56 -20.99 -8.98
N LEU A 105 25.81 -21.43 -8.81
CA LEU A 105 26.46 -22.37 -9.72
C LEU A 105 25.71 -23.72 -9.77
N ALA A 106 25.13 -24.16 -8.65
CA ALA A 106 24.31 -25.38 -8.58
C ALA A 106 23.03 -25.30 -9.44
N THR A 107 22.57 -24.11 -9.82
CA THR A 107 21.46 -23.93 -10.77
C THR A 107 21.88 -24.10 -12.22
N LYS A 108 23.19 -24.23 -12.50
CA LYS A 108 23.76 -24.27 -13.85
C LYS A 108 24.67 -25.52 -14.02
N PRO A 109 24.11 -26.75 -14.13
CA PRO A 109 24.89 -27.99 -14.11
C PRO A 109 25.99 -28.10 -15.18
N ALA A 110 25.73 -27.60 -16.40
CA ALA A 110 26.64 -27.72 -17.55
C ALA A 110 28.01 -27.05 -17.33
N TRP A 111 28.10 -26.12 -16.38
CA TRP A 111 29.33 -25.44 -16.01
C TRP A 111 30.20 -26.29 -15.10
N MET A 112 29.60 -27.12 -14.24
CA MET A 112 30.33 -27.95 -13.28
C MET A 112 30.56 -29.38 -13.77
N LEU A 113 29.58 -29.94 -14.48
CA LEU A 113 29.54 -31.34 -14.88
C LEU A 113 29.70 -31.49 -16.39
N SER A 114 30.39 -32.54 -16.80
CA SER A 114 30.33 -33.02 -18.19
C SER A 114 28.97 -33.64 -18.52
N GLY A 115 28.69 -33.86 -19.81
CA GLY A 115 27.48 -34.58 -20.22
C GLY A 115 27.40 -35.97 -19.62
N GLU A 116 28.51 -36.72 -19.65
CA GLU A 116 28.62 -38.06 -19.06
C GLU A 116 28.39 -38.05 -17.54
N GLN A 117 28.94 -37.07 -16.82
CA GLN A 117 28.69 -36.91 -15.38
C GLN A 117 27.22 -36.62 -15.11
N LEU A 118 26.59 -35.75 -15.89
CA LEU A 118 25.17 -35.41 -15.73
C LEU A 118 24.26 -36.63 -15.99
N GLU A 119 24.57 -37.42 -17.03
CA GLU A 119 23.84 -38.66 -17.32
C GLU A 119 23.99 -39.68 -16.19
N ALA A 120 25.20 -39.87 -15.66
CA ALA A 120 25.45 -40.77 -14.55
C ALA A 120 24.67 -40.39 -13.28
N GLU A 121 24.61 -39.09 -12.94
CA GLU A 121 23.83 -38.58 -11.81
C GLU A 121 22.32 -38.78 -12.01
N VAL A 122 21.82 -38.57 -13.23
CA VAL A 122 20.41 -38.79 -13.57
C VAL A 122 20.03 -40.27 -13.46
N GLU A 123 20.86 -41.18 -13.95
CA GLU A 123 20.62 -42.62 -13.83
C GLU A 123 20.72 -43.09 -12.37
N ALA A 124 21.67 -42.59 -11.59
CA ALA A 124 21.78 -42.89 -10.16
C ALA A 124 20.53 -42.41 -9.37
N ALA A 125 20.04 -41.21 -9.65
CA ALA A 125 18.81 -40.69 -9.04
C ALA A 125 17.59 -41.53 -9.46
N ARG A 126 17.48 -41.90 -10.74
CA ARG A 126 16.40 -42.76 -11.25
C ARG A 126 16.42 -44.13 -10.58
N GLY A 127 17.61 -44.71 -10.38
CA GLY A 127 17.79 -45.99 -9.68
C GLY A 127 17.30 -45.99 -8.22
N THR A 128 17.18 -44.81 -7.61
CA THR A 128 16.61 -44.61 -6.26
C THR A 128 15.18 -44.07 -6.27
N GLY A 129 14.52 -44.03 -7.43
CA GLY A 129 13.15 -43.53 -7.59
C GLY A 129 13.00 -42.01 -7.43
N ARG A 130 14.09 -41.25 -7.58
CA ARG A 130 14.11 -39.79 -7.44
C ARG A 130 14.47 -39.10 -8.75
N ARG A 131 14.15 -37.81 -8.85
CA ARG A 131 14.64 -36.96 -9.92
C ARG A 131 15.93 -36.27 -9.48
N PHE A 132 16.93 -36.21 -10.36
CA PHE A 132 18.15 -35.50 -10.06
C PHE A 132 17.93 -33.97 -10.08
N HIS A 133 18.31 -33.32 -9.00
CA HIS A 133 18.32 -31.86 -8.84
C HIS A 133 19.66 -31.44 -8.22
N LEU A 134 20.53 -30.81 -9.00
CA LEU A 134 21.85 -30.38 -8.54
C LEU A 134 21.82 -29.42 -7.33
N PRO A 135 20.84 -28.48 -7.22
CA PRO A 135 20.71 -27.64 -6.02
C PRO A 135 20.51 -28.43 -4.73
N ASP A 136 19.77 -29.55 -4.77
CA ASP A 136 19.51 -30.37 -3.57
C ASP A 136 20.80 -31.03 -3.06
N VAL A 137 21.68 -31.45 -3.99
CA VAL A 137 23.01 -32.00 -3.65
C VAL A 137 23.89 -30.91 -3.03
N CYS A 138 23.88 -29.70 -3.61
CA CYS A 138 24.62 -28.56 -3.08
C CYS A 138 24.16 -28.21 -1.66
N ASP A 139 22.86 -28.08 -1.44
CA ASP A 139 22.26 -27.77 -0.14
C ASP A 139 22.55 -28.86 0.89
N HIS A 140 22.49 -30.14 0.49
CA HIS A 140 22.83 -31.27 1.37
C HIS A 140 24.27 -31.17 1.88
N VAL A 141 25.23 -30.98 0.98
CA VAL A 141 26.66 -30.87 1.32
C VAL A 141 26.93 -29.62 2.16
N ALA A 142 26.36 -28.47 1.78
CA ALA A 142 26.52 -27.23 2.54
C ALA A 142 25.98 -27.38 3.97
N ASN A 143 24.79 -27.95 4.13
CA ASN A 143 24.20 -28.16 5.44
C ASN A 143 25.03 -29.14 6.29
N ALA A 144 25.60 -30.19 5.69
CA ALA A 144 26.47 -31.13 6.39
C ALA A 144 27.77 -30.47 6.90
N LEU A 145 28.37 -29.57 6.12
CA LEU A 145 29.67 -28.95 6.45
C LEU A 145 29.56 -27.67 7.28
N PHE A 146 28.51 -26.88 7.09
CA PHE A 146 28.34 -25.57 7.73
C PHE A 146 27.14 -25.50 8.68
N GLY A 147 26.18 -26.42 8.59
CA GLY A 147 24.91 -26.36 9.33
C GLY A 147 23.89 -25.39 8.74
N PHE A 148 24.13 -24.88 7.53
CA PHE A 148 23.21 -23.99 6.80
C PHE A 148 23.43 -24.05 5.28
N THR A 149 22.46 -23.54 4.53
CA THR A 149 22.43 -23.51 3.05
C THR A 149 22.53 -22.08 2.50
N SER A 150 22.13 -21.85 1.25
CA SER A 150 22.01 -20.51 0.63
C SER A 150 21.23 -19.50 1.49
N GLN A 151 20.24 -19.98 2.25
CA GLN A 151 19.44 -19.16 3.16
C GLN A 151 20.20 -18.70 4.41
N GLY A 152 21.46 -19.09 4.57
CA GLY A 152 22.33 -18.71 5.69
C GLY A 152 21.92 -19.31 7.04
N PRO A 153 22.72 -19.07 8.10
CA PRO A 153 22.43 -19.59 9.43
C PRO A 153 21.25 -18.86 10.09
N ARG A 154 20.77 -19.44 11.19
CA ARG A 154 19.76 -18.81 12.04
C ARG A 154 20.30 -17.54 12.68
N LEU A 155 19.49 -16.49 12.62
CA LEU A 155 19.77 -15.20 13.23
C LEU A 155 19.52 -15.25 14.74
N SER A 156 20.46 -14.70 15.51
CA SER A 156 20.42 -14.70 16.97
C SER A 156 19.23 -13.94 17.56
N LEU A 157 18.78 -12.85 16.93
CA LEU A 157 17.74 -11.97 17.49
C LEU A 157 16.32 -12.33 17.01
N SER A 158 16.16 -12.78 15.77
CA SER A 158 14.83 -13.06 15.18
C SER A 158 14.52 -14.55 15.04
N GLY A 159 15.50 -15.44 15.18
CA GLY A 159 15.35 -16.89 15.03
C GLY A 159 15.17 -17.40 13.59
N GLY A 160 14.85 -16.52 12.64
CA GLY A 160 14.76 -16.84 11.22
C GLY A 160 16.12 -17.08 10.57
N VAL A 161 16.14 -17.63 9.35
CA VAL A 161 17.36 -17.77 8.53
C VAL A 161 17.51 -16.57 7.59
N ASN A 162 18.73 -16.16 7.28
CA ASN A 162 18.98 -15.09 6.30
C ASN A 162 20.32 -15.26 5.58
N GLY A 163 20.33 -15.18 4.25
CA GLY A 163 21.53 -15.33 3.43
C GLY A 163 22.36 -14.05 3.28
N ARG A 164 21.83 -12.88 3.68
CA ARG A 164 22.49 -11.58 3.53
C ARG A 164 23.60 -11.40 4.57
N HIS A 165 24.83 -11.14 4.11
CA HIS A 165 25.97 -10.97 4.99
C HIS A 165 25.80 -9.79 5.96
N GLU A 166 25.27 -8.68 5.47
CA GLU A 166 25.07 -7.46 6.27
C GLU A 166 24.14 -7.67 7.47
N VAL A 167 23.19 -8.60 7.39
CA VAL A 167 22.26 -8.89 8.48
C VAL A 167 22.99 -9.59 9.63
N HIS A 168 23.87 -10.56 9.33
CA HIS A 168 24.68 -11.25 10.34
C HIS A 168 25.67 -10.29 11.02
N VAL A 169 26.32 -9.44 10.23
CA VAL A 169 27.24 -8.42 10.76
C VAL A 169 26.47 -7.42 11.63
N ALA A 170 25.28 -6.99 11.21
CA ALA A 170 24.46 -6.07 11.99
C ALA A 170 24.02 -6.66 13.32
N TYR A 171 23.59 -7.92 13.34
CA TYR A 171 23.14 -8.59 14.55
C TYR A 171 24.29 -8.85 15.51
N ALA A 172 25.46 -9.26 15.00
CA ALA A 172 26.66 -9.40 15.79
C ALA A 172 27.12 -8.05 16.37
N LEU A 173 27.03 -6.96 15.60
CA LEU A 173 27.41 -5.63 16.07
C LEU A 173 26.45 -5.14 17.16
N PHE A 174 25.15 -5.38 16.97
CA PHE A 174 24.15 -5.09 18.00
C PHE A 174 24.42 -5.86 19.29
N LEU A 175 24.80 -7.15 19.21
CA LEU A 175 25.14 -7.98 20.37
C LEU A 175 26.54 -7.71 20.94
N ASP A 176 27.23 -6.69 20.42
CA ASP A 176 28.60 -6.33 20.80
C ASP A 176 29.60 -7.50 20.68
N HIS A 177 29.40 -8.37 19.69
CA HIS A 177 30.37 -9.41 19.36
C HIS A 177 31.62 -8.81 18.71
N PRO A 178 32.80 -9.43 18.90
CA PRO A 178 34.03 -8.97 18.25
C PRO A 178 33.96 -9.21 16.74
N ILE A 179 33.88 -8.13 15.96
CA ILE A 179 33.88 -8.15 14.50
C ILE A 179 35.25 -7.67 14.00
N PRO A 180 35.93 -8.40 13.10
CA PRO A 180 37.18 -7.94 12.52
C PRO A 180 37.02 -6.62 11.76
N ASP A 181 37.96 -5.68 11.90
CA ASP A 181 37.93 -4.40 11.19
C ASP A 181 37.90 -4.56 9.67
N SER A 182 38.52 -5.62 9.14
CA SER A 182 38.47 -5.95 7.72
C SER A 182 37.06 -6.28 7.23
N VAL A 183 36.19 -6.79 8.10
CA VAL A 183 34.77 -7.02 7.79
C VAL A 183 33.99 -5.70 7.88
N LEU A 184 34.21 -4.91 8.93
CA LEU A 184 33.54 -3.61 9.07
C LEU A 184 33.93 -2.61 7.96
N ALA A 185 35.15 -2.69 7.45
CA ALA A 185 35.62 -1.86 6.34
C ALA A 185 34.76 -2.00 5.08
N ASP A 186 34.23 -3.20 4.79
CA ASP A 186 33.32 -3.45 3.66
C ASP A 186 31.98 -2.70 3.77
N TYR A 187 31.68 -2.15 4.96
CA TYR A 187 30.41 -1.54 5.31
C TYR A 187 30.49 -0.04 5.62
N ARG A 188 31.68 0.46 5.96
CA ARG A 188 31.89 1.89 6.22
C ARG A 188 31.68 2.68 4.92
N GLY A 189 30.81 3.70 4.96
CA GLY A 189 30.57 4.60 3.81
C GLY A 189 29.58 4.08 2.74
N ASP A 190 29.02 2.88 2.89
CA ASP A 190 28.07 2.32 1.91
C ASP A 190 26.63 2.29 2.45
N ALA A 191 26.07 3.48 2.67
CA ALA A 191 24.71 3.66 3.21
C ALA A 191 23.62 2.97 2.38
N LYS A 192 23.87 2.72 1.09
CA LYS A 192 22.90 2.07 0.19
C LYS A 192 22.64 0.60 0.56
N ARG A 193 23.55 -0.05 1.30
CA ARG A 193 23.38 -1.46 1.69
C ARG A 193 22.50 -1.67 2.92
N PHE A 194 22.28 -0.62 3.71
CA PHE A 194 21.51 -0.67 4.96
C PHE A 194 20.07 -0.22 4.77
N GLN A 195 19.48 -0.53 3.61
CA GLN A 195 18.09 -0.22 3.33
C GLN A 195 17.13 -1.10 4.14
N TYR A 196 15.87 -0.67 4.19
CA TYR A 196 14.77 -1.39 4.84
C TYR A 196 15.02 -1.73 6.31
N ASP A 197 15.28 -3.01 6.60
CA ASP A 197 15.36 -3.64 7.92
C ASP A 197 16.65 -3.32 8.69
N LEU A 198 17.68 -2.79 8.01
CA LEU A 198 18.98 -2.48 8.61
C LEU A 198 19.28 -0.98 8.73
N ARG A 199 18.29 -0.10 8.57
CA ARG A 199 18.50 1.36 8.65
C ARG A 199 19.09 1.86 9.97
N TRP A 200 19.07 1.05 11.01
CA TRP A 200 19.67 1.33 12.32
C TRP A 200 21.17 0.97 12.41
N PHE A 201 21.65 0.09 11.53
CA PHE A 201 23.02 -0.43 11.58
C PHE A 201 24.11 0.66 11.48
N PRO A 202 24.00 1.67 10.59
CA PRO A 202 24.98 2.75 10.55
C PRO A 202 25.17 3.47 11.88
N VAL A 203 24.08 3.67 12.63
CA VAL A 203 24.15 4.32 13.95
C VAL A 203 24.97 3.48 14.91
N LEU A 204 24.84 2.14 14.90
CA LEU A 204 25.64 1.28 15.77
C LEU A 204 27.10 1.20 15.34
N LEU A 205 27.43 1.43 14.07
CA LEU A 205 28.83 1.56 13.65
C LEU A 205 29.49 2.77 14.32
N ASP A 206 28.79 3.90 14.34
CA ASP A 206 29.31 5.19 14.80
C ASP A 206 29.15 5.41 16.31
N VAL A 207 28.18 4.75 16.96
CA VAL A 207 27.81 4.97 18.37
C VAL A 207 27.88 3.65 19.16
N PRO A 208 29.08 3.23 19.63
CA PRO A 208 29.26 1.96 20.32
C PRO A 208 28.46 1.80 21.62
N VAL A 209 28.15 2.90 22.32
CA VAL A 209 27.40 2.88 23.59
C VAL A 209 25.97 2.31 23.44
N LEU A 210 25.44 2.23 22.22
CA LEU A 210 24.13 1.63 21.95
C LEU A 210 24.17 0.10 21.78
N ARG A 211 25.36 -0.49 21.61
CA ARG A 211 25.52 -1.93 21.39
C ARG A 211 25.22 -2.69 22.67
N ASN A 212 24.42 -3.74 22.57
CA ASN A 212 24.04 -4.70 23.61
C ASN A 212 23.55 -4.08 24.93
N THR A 213 23.04 -2.85 24.89
CA THR A 213 22.68 -2.10 26.09
C THR A 213 21.16 -1.98 26.28
N LEU A 214 20.40 -2.05 25.19
CA LEU A 214 18.94 -2.00 25.18
C LEU A 214 18.40 -3.23 24.44
N PRO A 215 17.17 -3.69 24.72
CA PRO A 215 16.48 -4.68 23.89
C PRO A 215 16.43 -4.25 22.41
N TYR A 216 16.44 -5.23 21.50
CA TYR A 216 16.56 -4.97 20.06
C TYR A 216 15.46 -4.07 19.50
N ASP A 217 14.22 -4.32 19.88
CA ASP A 217 13.02 -3.57 19.49
C ASP A 217 13.02 -2.14 20.07
N VAL A 218 13.53 -1.97 21.30
CA VAL A 218 13.71 -0.67 21.96
C VAL A 218 14.73 0.16 21.18
N MET A 219 15.90 -0.41 20.89
CA MET A 219 16.97 0.25 20.14
C MET A 219 16.50 0.61 18.73
N GLN A 220 15.88 -0.32 18.01
CA GLN A 220 15.34 -0.07 16.67
C GLN A 220 14.34 1.09 16.67
N SER A 221 13.42 1.12 17.64
CA SER A 221 12.41 2.18 17.77
C SER A 221 13.07 3.52 18.07
N ALA A 222 14.04 3.57 19.00
CA ALA A 222 14.77 4.78 19.31
C ALA A 222 15.51 5.35 18.08
N VAL A 223 16.25 4.51 17.35
CA VAL A 223 16.94 4.94 16.13
C VAL A 223 15.96 5.39 15.05
N ALA A 224 14.81 4.72 14.90
CA ALA A 224 13.78 5.12 13.97
C ALA A 224 13.17 6.50 14.32
N ILE A 225 12.94 6.78 15.61
CA ILE A 225 12.44 8.08 16.09
C ILE A 225 13.40 9.20 15.69
N TYR A 226 14.70 9.09 16.01
CA TYR A 226 15.68 10.14 15.67
C TYR A 226 15.88 10.33 14.18
N ARG A 227 15.70 9.27 13.38
CA ARG A 227 15.65 9.40 11.93
C ARG A 227 14.46 10.24 11.47
N HIS A 228 13.29 10.12 12.09
CA HIS A 228 12.13 10.98 11.81
C HIS A 228 12.37 12.43 12.27
N GLU A 229 13.05 12.63 13.39
CA GLU A 229 13.51 13.95 13.86
C GLU A 229 14.59 14.57 12.97
N LYS A 230 15.15 13.81 12.02
CA LYS A 230 16.31 14.20 11.19
C LYS A 230 17.50 14.65 12.05
N ARG A 231 17.63 14.09 13.26
CA ARG A 231 18.72 14.39 14.19
C ARG A 231 19.66 13.20 14.26
N GLN A 232 20.94 13.44 14.02
CA GLN A 232 21.98 12.42 14.13
C GLN A 232 22.17 12.05 15.61
N ILE A 233 22.34 10.76 15.88
CA ILE A 233 22.69 10.27 17.21
C ILE A 233 24.21 10.28 17.32
N ASP A 234 24.73 11.09 18.23
CA ASP A 234 26.13 11.09 18.66
C ASP A 234 26.30 10.29 19.97
N ALA A 235 27.52 10.27 20.51
CA ALA A 235 27.82 9.50 21.72
C ALA A 235 27.09 10.03 22.97
N GLU A 236 26.92 11.35 23.10
CA GLU A 236 26.26 11.97 24.25
C GLU A 236 24.75 11.69 24.22
N LEU A 237 24.12 11.90 23.06
CA LEU A 237 22.72 11.57 22.85
C LEU A 237 22.49 10.07 22.99
N GLY A 238 23.41 9.23 22.49
CA GLY A 238 23.36 7.78 22.64
C GLY A 238 23.33 7.35 24.11
N ALA A 239 24.19 7.93 24.95
CA ALA A 239 24.19 7.68 26.39
C ALA A 239 22.89 8.15 27.06
N GLY A 240 22.35 9.31 26.65
CA GLY A 240 21.05 9.81 27.11
C GLY A 240 19.91 8.86 26.76
N ILE A 241 19.87 8.35 25.53
CA ILE A 241 18.88 7.36 25.05
C ILE A 241 18.95 6.10 25.91
N VAL A 242 20.15 5.57 26.16
CA VAL A 242 20.35 4.40 27.02
C VAL A 242 19.78 4.65 28.41
N ALA A 243 20.16 5.76 29.04
CA ALA A 243 19.70 6.10 30.39
C ALA A 243 18.16 6.21 30.47
N ALA A 244 17.53 6.83 29.46
CA ALA A 244 16.08 7.00 29.40
C ALA A 244 15.32 5.69 29.14
N LEU A 245 15.94 4.71 28.49
CA LEU A 245 15.28 3.49 28.03
C LEU A 245 15.76 2.22 28.75
N GLN A 246 16.68 2.31 29.71
CA GLN A 246 17.26 1.14 30.37
C GLN A 246 16.22 0.25 31.07
N SER A 247 15.15 0.85 31.60
CA SER A 247 14.05 0.10 32.24
C SER A 247 12.99 -0.38 31.24
N ALA A 248 13.22 -0.26 29.94
CA ALA A 248 12.27 -0.66 28.92
C ALA A 248 12.22 -2.19 28.79
N PRO A 249 11.03 -2.81 28.86
CA PRO A 249 10.90 -4.22 28.54
C PRO A 249 11.10 -4.46 27.05
N ALA A 250 11.53 -5.68 26.71
CA ALA A 250 11.50 -6.17 25.33
C ALA A 250 10.03 -6.35 24.86
N GLY A 251 9.80 -6.17 23.56
CA GLY A 251 8.48 -6.18 22.93
C GLY A 251 7.69 -4.88 23.11
N ILE A 252 8.34 -3.80 23.55
CA ILE A 252 7.67 -2.52 23.76
C ILE A 252 7.31 -1.87 22.41
N SER A 253 6.19 -1.16 22.38
CA SER A 253 5.77 -0.46 21.16
C SER A 253 6.63 0.78 20.89
N TYR A 254 6.72 1.15 19.60
CA TYR A 254 7.32 2.40 19.15
C TYR A 254 6.78 3.62 19.91
N VAL A 255 5.46 3.64 20.15
CA VAL A 255 4.77 4.74 20.82
C VAL A 255 5.23 4.92 22.27
N GLU A 256 5.42 3.82 23.00
CA GLU A 256 5.88 3.88 24.39
C GLU A 256 7.37 4.23 24.48
N VAL A 257 8.19 3.86 23.48
CA VAL A 257 9.59 4.34 23.39
C VAL A 257 9.62 5.85 23.17
N ASP A 258 8.80 6.37 22.25
CA ASP A 258 8.66 7.82 22.00
C ASP A 258 8.20 8.57 23.26
N ASP A 259 7.22 8.02 23.99
CA ASP A 259 6.74 8.59 25.26
C ASP A 259 7.84 8.69 26.33
N ARG A 260 8.71 7.67 26.45
CA ARG A 260 9.82 7.70 27.41
C ARG A 260 10.91 8.68 27.02
N LEU A 261 11.27 8.73 25.74
CA LEU A 261 12.22 9.72 25.24
C LEU A 261 11.68 11.15 25.45
N PHE A 262 10.37 11.36 25.25
CA PHE A 262 9.72 12.65 25.50
C PHE A 262 9.70 13.01 26.99
N ALA A 263 9.37 12.04 27.86
CA ALA A 263 9.40 12.24 29.32
C ALA A 263 10.82 12.54 29.85
N ALA A 264 11.85 12.02 29.19
CA ALA A 264 13.25 12.31 29.49
C ALA A 264 13.75 13.64 28.87
N GLY A 265 12.91 14.37 28.11
CA GLY A 265 13.29 15.62 27.46
C GLY A 265 14.26 15.44 26.29
N LEU A 266 14.41 14.23 25.76
CA LEU A 266 15.35 13.93 24.67
C LEU A 266 14.75 14.17 23.28
N VAL A 267 13.41 14.05 23.18
CA VAL A 267 12.64 14.52 22.03
C VAL A 267 11.67 15.60 22.48
N GLU A 268 11.39 16.54 21.60
CA GLU A 268 10.51 17.66 21.90
C GLU A 268 9.13 17.48 21.26
N LYS A 269 8.18 18.29 21.73
CA LYS A 269 6.88 18.38 21.10
C LYS A 269 7.07 19.01 19.71
N PRO A 270 6.56 18.39 18.62
CA PRO A 270 6.71 18.99 17.30
C PRO A 270 5.97 20.32 17.20
N ASP A 271 6.51 21.22 16.39
CA ASP A 271 5.90 22.51 16.10
C ASP A 271 4.55 22.39 15.39
N LEU A 272 3.70 23.39 15.56
CA LEU A 272 2.48 23.53 14.78
C LEU A 272 2.83 23.71 13.30
N PRO A 273 2.15 22.99 12.37
CA PRO A 273 2.34 23.20 10.94
C PRO A 273 2.12 24.67 10.55
N GLU A 274 2.83 25.16 9.54
CA GLU A 274 2.80 26.58 9.12
C GLU A 274 1.38 27.12 8.91
N GLN A 275 0.47 26.28 8.40
CA GLN A 275 -0.93 26.66 8.21
C GLN A 275 -1.61 27.09 9.51
N TYR A 276 -1.17 26.61 10.68
CA TYR A 276 -1.67 26.96 12.02
C TYR A 276 -1.04 28.20 12.63
N GLN A 277 0.04 28.72 12.02
CA GLN A 277 0.76 29.88 12.53
C GLN A 277 0.18 31.21 12.03
N ARG A 278 -0.68 31.18 11.01
CA ARG A 278 -1.31 32.38 10.41
C ARG A 278 -2.78 32.48 10.78
N PRO A 279 -3.29 33.67 11.15
CA PRO A 279 -4.72 33.89 11.26
C PRO A 279 -5.45 33.57 9.94
N VAL A 280 -6.68 33.07 10.04
CA VAL A 280 -7.55 32.80 8.88
C VAL A 280 -8.74 33.75 8.98
N ASP A 281 -9.08 34.40 7.87
CA ASP A 281 -10.33 35.15 7.79
C ASP A 281 -11.51 34.16 7.80
N VAL A 282 -12.31 34.23 8.85
CA VAL A 282 -13.49 33.37 9.05
C VAL A 282 -14.79 34.07 8.65
N GLY A 283 -14.72 35.34 8.24
CA GLY A 283 -15.85 36.23 8.03
C GLY A 283 -16.47 36.73 9.34
N PHE A 284 -17.64 37.35 9.22
CA PHE A 284 -18.39 37.91 10.35
C PHE A 284 -19.78 37.24 10.44
N ALA A 285 -20.32 37.19 11.66
CA ALA A 285 -21.70 36.76 11.88
C ALA A 285 -22.67 37.81 11.33
N MET A 286 -23.60 37.39 10.49
CA MET A 286 -24.66 38.27 9.97
C MET A 286 -25.85 38.38 10.92
N SER A 287 -25.98 37.44 11.87
CA SER A 287 -27.00 37.49 12.91
C SER A 287 -26.63 36.65 14.15
N PRO A 288 -27.31 36.84 15.30
CA PRO A 288 -27.08 36.04 16.52
C PRO A 288 -27.32 34.54 16.33
N VAL A 289 -28.20 34.16 15.39
CA VAL A 289 -28.44 32.77 15.01
C VAL A 289 -27.20 32.16 14.36
N ALA A 290 -26.58 32.89 13.43
CA ALA A 290 -25.36 32.46 12.76
C ALA A 290 -24.18 32.34 13.74
N GLU A 291 -24.02 33.33 14.63
CA GLU A 291 -23.01 33.32 15.68
C GLU A 291 -23.12 32.07 16.56
N ARG A 292 -24.32 31.86 17.11
CA ARG A 292 -24.57 30.73 18.00
C ARG A 292 -24.43 29.38 17.30
N LEU A 293 -24.84 29.28 16.03
CA LEU A 293 -24.75 28.04 15.26
C LEU A 293 -23.29 27.65 15.01
N ARG A 294 -22.46 28.60 14.60
CA ARG A 294 -21.03 28.35 14.39
C ARG A 294 -20.36 27.84 15.66
N ASP A 295 -20.64 28.46 16.81
CA ASP A 295 -20.10 28.01 18.11
C ASP A 295 -20.49 26.57 18.42
N LEU A 296 -21.77 26.22 18.27
CA LEU A 296 -22.25 24.86 18.55
C LEU A 296 -21.65 23.82 17.60
N ILE A 297 -21.43 24.17 16.33
CA ILE A 297 -20.76 23.27 15.38
C ILE A 297 -19.28 23.14 15.75
N GLY A 298 -18.59 24.25 16.03
CA GLY A 298 -17.20 24.27 16.46
C GLY A 298 -16.95 23.42 17.71
N ASP A 299 -17.80 23.57 18.73
CA ASP A 299 -17.74 22.76 19.96
C ASP A 299 -17.98 21.27 19.68
N ALA A 300 -18.94 20.94 18.82
CA ALA A 300 -19.25 19.55 18.48
C ALA A 300 -18.11 18.88 17.70
N VAL A 301 -17.50 19.60 16.76
CA VAL A 301 -16.33 19.14 16.00
C VAL A 301 -15.12 18.97 16.92
N LEU A 302 -14.84 19.96 17.77
CA LEU A 302 -13.74 19.89 18.75
C LEU A 302 -13.92 18.67 19.65
N LYS A 303 -15.11 18.51 20.25
CA LYS A 303 -15.40 17.38 21.14
C LYS A 303 -15.15 16.04 20.44
N LYS A 304 -15.70 15.86 19.23
CA LYS A 304 -15.52 14.62 18.46
C LYS A 304 -14.04 14.34 18.17
N SER A 305 -13.27 15.36 17.84
CA SER A 305 -11.83 15.24 17.63
C SER A 305 -11.11 14.85 18.92
N LEU A 306 -11.39 15.51 20.05
CA LEU A 306 -10.77 15.18 21.34
C LEU A 306 -11.12 13.77 21.82
N ASP A 307 -12.38 13.35 21.67
CA ASP A 307 -12.83 11.99 22.03
C ASP A 307 -12.08 10.94 21.19
N ARG A 308 -11.91 11.18 19.88
CA ARG A 308 -11.12 10.30 19.01
C ARG A 308 -9.65 10.27 19.43
N LEU A 309 -9.03 11.42 19.67
CA LEU A 309 -7.63 11.51 20.09
C LEU A 309 -7.39 10.80 21.42
N GLY A 310 -8.32 10.95 22.38
CA GLY A 310 -8.27 10.23 23.65
C GLY A 310 -8.34 8.72 23.45
N ALA A 311 -9.24 8.24 22.59
CA ALA A 311 -9.34 6.81 22.26
C ALA A 311 -8.09 6.26 21.54
N ASP A 312 -7.51 7.03 20.61
CA ASP A 312 -6.28 6.63 19.92
C ASP A 312 -5.07 6.62 20.88
N ARG A 313 -4.99 7.55 21.84
CA ARG A 313 -3.97 7.56 22.90
C ARG A 313 -4.09 6.36 23.84
N GLN A 314 -5.31 6.04 24.29
CA GLN A 314 -5.58 4.89 25.15
C GLN A 314 -5.23 3.56 24.48
N LYS A 315 -5.39 3.47 23.14
CA LYS A 315 -5.02 2.29 22.34
C LYS A 315 -3.53 2.24 21.97
N GLY A 316 -2.71 3.18 22.44
CA GLY A 316 -1.28 3.23 22.12
C GLY A 316 -0.98 3.49 20.64
N ARG A 317 -1.86 4.18 19.91
CA ARG A 317 -1.68 4.46 18.48
C ARG A 317 -0.91 5.75 18.19
N ILE A 318 -0.91 6.67 19.15
CA ILE A 318 -0.23 7.97 19.08
C ILE A 318 0.53 8.20 20.38
N SER A 319 1.73 8.76 20.28
CA SER A 319 2.52 9.18 21.45
C SER A 319 1.96 10.44 22.08
N LEU A 320 2.40 10.72 23.31
CA LEU A 320 1.98 11.85 24.12
C LEU A 320 2.30 13.17 23.44
N ARG A 321 3.51 13.33 22.88
CA ARG A 321 3.88 14.56 22.18
C ARG A 321 3.05 14.80 20.91
N GLN A 322 2.71 13.72 20.19
CA GLN A 322 1.85 13.79 19.01
C GLN A 322 0.38 14.04 19.38
N TYR A 323 -0.10 13.44 20.46
CA TYR A 323 -1.41 13.75 21.04
C TYR A 323 -1.49 15.23 21.43
N ASN A 324 -0.49 15.77 22.12
CA ASN A 324 -0.44 17.18 22.54
C ASN A 324 -0.48 18.14 21.35
N LEU A 325 0.23 17.82 20.26
CA LEU A 325 0.17 18.59 19.00
C LEU A 325 -1.25 18.56 18.40
N GLN A 326 -1.83 17.36 18.24
CA GLN A 326 -3.14 17.21 17.61
C GLN A 326 -4.27 17.84 18.43
N VAL A 327 -4.16 17.86 19.76
CA VAL A 327 -5.08 18.58 20.64
C VAL A 327 -5.03 20.09 20.38
N GLU A 328 -3.83 20.67 20.23
CA GLU A 328 -3.69 22.08 19.89
C GLU A 328 -4.23 22.41 18.50
N MET A 329 -3.92 21.58 17.50
CA MET A 329 -4.49 21.72 16.15
C MET A 329 -6.02 21.69 16.20
N ALA A 330 -6.62 20.75 16.94
CA ALA A 330 -8.09 20.67 17.06
C ALA A 330 -8.70 21.91 17.72
N LYS A 331 -8.03 22.47 18.75
CA LYS A 331 -8.45 23.72 19.40
C LYS A 331 -8.39 24.90 18.42
N LEU A 332 -7.35 24.98 17.60
CA LEU A 332 -7.22 26.02 16.58
C LEU A 332 -8.24 25.85 15.44
N GLU A 333 -8.50 24.61 14.99
CA GLU A 333 -9.52 24.31 13.97
C GLU A 333 -10.92 24.79 14.39
N ARG A 334 -11.28 24.63 15.67
CA ARG A 334 -12.54 25.21 16.19
C ARG A 334 -12.66 26.70 15.86
N GLY A 335 -11.56 27.46 16.03
CA GLY A 335 -11.52 28.89 15.75
C GLY A 335 -11.53 29.26 14.27
N ARG A 336 -11.20 28.32 13.39
CA ARG A 336 -11.00 28.52 11.94
C ARG A 336 -12.19 28.18 11.07
N MET A 337 -13.25 27.63 11.66
CA MET A 337 -14.49 27.40 10.97
C MET A 337 -15.06 28.72 10.42
N THR A 338 -15.48 28.77 9.16
CA THR A 338 -16.03 30.00 8.56
C THR A 338 -17.48 30.24 8.99
N PHE A 339 -17.94 31.49 8.90
CA PHE A 339 -19.34 31.85 9.14
C PHE A 339 -20.27 31.55 7.96
N GLU A 340 -19.76 31.23 6.76
CA GLU A 340 -20.55 31.14 5.52
C GLU A 340 -21.78 30.22 5.65
N GLY A 341 -21.59 28.98 6.11
CA GLY A 341 -22.69 28.02 6.28
C GLY A 341 -23.68 28.44 7.36
N ALA A 342 -23.18 29.03 8.45
CA ALA A 342 -24.02 29.49 9.55
C ALA A 342 -24.85 30.72 9.16
N ASN A 343 -24.26 31.66 8.42
CA ASN A 343 -24.93 32.83 7.86
C ASN A 343 -26.02 32.42 6.86
N ARG A 344 -25.73 31.45 5.99
CA ARG A 344 -26.73 30.94 5.03
C ARG A 344 -27.92 30.32 5.73
N PHE A 345 -27.68 29.45 6.71
CA PHE A 345 -28.75 28.85 7.50
C PHE A 345 -29.55 29.90 8.27
N ALA A 346 -28.88 30.88 8.89
CA ALA A 346 -29.55 31.96 9.60
C ALA A 346 -30.45 32.79 8.68
N ALA A 347 -29.99 33.11 7.47
CA ALA A 347 -30.80 33.79 6.46
C ALA A 347 -32.05 32.98 6.09
N ASP A 348 -31.93 31.66 5.89
CA ASP A 348 -33.09 30.79 5.63
C ASP A 348 -34.08 30.73 6.81
N VAL A 349 -33.58 30.77 8.05
CA VAL A 349 -34.39 30.83 9.26
C VAL A 349 -35.17 32.15 9.34
N GLU A 350 -34.48 33.27 9.13
CA GLU A 350 -35.07 34.62 9.18
C GLU A 350 -36.08 34.84 8.05
N ALA A 351 -35.79 34.34 6.85
CA ALA A 351 -36.68 34.38 5.70
C ALA A 351 -37.84 33.34 5.79
N ARG A 352 -37.86 32.49 6.83
CA ARG A 352 -38.82 31.39 6.99
C ARG A 352 -38.91 30.50 5.74
N ASN A 353 -37.76 30.21 5.13
CA ASN A 353 -37.67 29.41 3.91
C ASN A 353 -37.92 27.93 4.22
N VAL A 354 -39.19 27.50 4.14
CA VAL A 354 -39.60 26.14 4.49
C VAL A 354 -38.86 25.05 3.71
N GLY A 355 -38.55 25.28 2.42
CA GLY A 355 -37.83 24.32 1.60
C GLY A 355 -36.39 24.09 2.08
N ALA A 356 -35.67 25.17 2.35
CA ALA A 356 -34.31 25.09 2.86
C ALA A 356 -34.28 24.50 4.28
N LEU A 357 -35.22 24.90 5.14
CA LEU A 357 -35.31 24.40 6.52
C LEU A 357 -35.65 22.91 6.57
N LEU A 358 -36.54 22.41 5.70
CA LEU A 358 -36.79 20.97 5.58
C LEU A 358 -35.52 20.21 5.16
N SER A 359 -34.74 20.74 4.22
CA SER A 359 -33.51 20.06 3.75
C SER A 359 -32.47 19.85 4.86
N VAL A 360 -32.41 20.78 5.83
CA VAL A 360 -31.46 20.73 6.94
C VAL A 360 -32.06 20.00 8.16
N LEU A 361 -33.31 20.28 8.51
CA LEU A 361 -33.89 19.93 9.80
C LEU A 361 -34.74 18.66 9.77
N ASP A 362 -35.25 18.24 8.61
CA ASP A 362 -36.10 17.05 8.45
C ASP A 362 -35.30 15.73 8.42
N ASN A 363 -34.41 15.57 9.39
CA ASN A 363 -33.60 14.37 9.55
C ASN A 363 -33.78 13.81 10.97
N ALA A 364 -33.52 12.52 11.15
CA ALA A 364 -33.58 11.87 12.47
C ALA A 364 -32.61 12.49 13.49
N ALA A 365 -32.69 12.06 14.75
CA ALA A 365 -31.70 12.45 15.77
C ALA A 365 -30.29 12.01 15.35
N GLY A 366 -29.27 12.80 15.70
CA GLY A 366 -27.88 12.58 15.25
C GLY A 366 -27.51 13.34 13.97
N TRP A 367 -28.49 13.89 13.26
CA TRP A 367 -28.29 14.68 12.03
C TRP A 367 -28.63 16.14 12.25
N ASN A 368 -27.73 17.06 11.85
CA ASN A 368 -27.90 18.52 11.98
C ASN A 368 -28.39 18.95 13.36
N ASP A 369 -27.91 18.25 14.39
CA ASP A 369 -28.34 18.43 15.77
C ASP A 369 -28.04 19.84 16.27
N GLN A 370 -27.00 20.50 15.77
CA GLN A 370 -26.64 21.86 16.17
C GLN A 370 -27.61 22.89 15.59
N SER A 371 -28.01 22.75 14.32
CA SER A 371 -29.05 23.58 13.71
C SER A 371 -30.39 23.46 14.44
N LYS A 372 -30.79 22.23 14.80
CA LYS A 372 -32.00 21.98 15.61
C LYS A 372 -31.89 22.59 17.01
N ARG A 373 -30.68 22.58 17.60
CA ARG A 373 -30.43 23.15 18.93
C ARG A 373 -30.51 24.67 18.90
N VAL A 374 -29.93 25.33 17.89
CA VAL A 374 -30.04 26.78 17.72
C VAL A 374 -31.49 27.22 17.58
N LEU A 375 -32.29 26.53 16.77
CA LEU A 375 -33.71 26.87 16.64
C LEU A 375 -34.48 26.77 17.95
N ARG A 376 -34.16 25.77 18.76
CA ARG A 376 -34.73 25.66 20.10
C ARG A 376 -34.27 26.79 21.02
N GLU A 377 -32.98 27.12 21.01
CA GLU A 377 -32.40 28.16 21.88
C GLU A 377 -32.89 29.57 21.52
N GLN A 378 -33.02 29.87 20.22
CA GLN A 378 -33.35 31.22 19.73
C GLN A 378 -34.84 31.44 19.47
N PHE A 379 -35.60 30.38 19.16
CA PHE A 379 -37.02 30.48 18.76
C PHE A 379 -37.96 29.54 19.53
N GLY A 380 -37.45 28.76 20.50
CA GLY A 380 -38.26 27.83 21.28
C GLY A 380 -38.75 26.59 20.52
N VAL A 381 -38.33 26.37 19.27
CA VAL A 381 -38.79 25.25 18.43
C VAL A 381 -37.98 23.98 18.71
N SER A 382 -38.61 22.99 19.34
CA SER A 382 -37.96 21.70 19.64
C SER A 382 -38.23 20.65 18.56
N LEU A 383 -37.18 20.25 17.83
CA LEU A 383 -37.28 19.26 16.73
C LEU A 383 -36.62 17.91 17.03
N ARG A 384 -35.87 17.81 18.13
CA ARG A 384 -35.21 16.56 18.55
C ARG A 384 -36.22 15.59 19.17
N GLY A 385 -36.05 14.29 18.93
CA GLY A 385 -36.95 13.25 19.44
C GLY A 385 -38.31 13.15 18.73
N LEU A 386 -38.63 14.07 17.82
CA LEU A 386 -39.84 13.98 17.00
C LEU A 386 -39.68 12.95 15.88
N ASN A 387 -40.78 12.26 15.56
CA ASN A 387 -40.90 11.48 14.33
C ASN A 387 -41.01 12.42 13.11
N SER A 388 -40.86 11.87 11.91
CA SER A 388 -40.83 12.64 10.65
C SER A 388 -42.04 13.57 10.50
N THR A 389 -43.26 13.05 10.63
CA THR A 389 -44.50 13.82 10.49
C THR A 389 -44.60 14.98 11.47
N ARG A 390 -44.35 14.74 12.76
CA ARG A 390 -44.41 15.80 13.79
C ARG A 390 -43.32 16.85 13.59
N ARG A 391 -42.14 16.43 13.11
CA ARG A 391 -41.02 17.35 12.83
C ARG A 391 -41.35 18.29 11.68
N ARG A 392 -41.87 17.75 10.56
CA ARG A 392 -42.32 18.56 9.42
C ARG A 392 -43.38 19.55 9.84
N ARG A 393 -44.42 19.09 10.53
CA ARG A 393 -45.48 19.96 11.05
C ARG A 393 -44.92 21.10 11.90
N ALA A 394 -43.95 20.84 12.78
CA ALA A 394 -43.30 21.87 13.58
C ALA A 394 -42.48 22.87 12.73
N ILE A 395 -41.82 22.40 11.66
CA ILE A 395 -41.08 23.26 10.71
C ILE A 395 -42.04 24.15 9.92
N PHE A 396 -43.14 23.59 9.39
CA PHE A 396 -44.19 24.34 8.69
C PHE A 396 -44.85 25.38 9.60
N ALA A 397 -45.22 24.99 10.81
CA ALA A 397 -45.79 25.90 11.80
C ALA A 397 -44.81 27.04 12.16
N PHE A 398 -43.51 26.74 12.30
CA PHE A 398 -42.49 27.77 12.47
C PHE A 398 -42.41 28.72 11.28
N CYS A 399 -42.63 28.23 10.05
CA CYS A 399 -42.63 29.07 8.85
C CYS A 399 -43.95 29.85 8.65
N GLY A 400 -44.95 29.67 9.51
CA GLY A 400 -46.26 30.34 9.41
C GLY A 400 -47.26 29.62 8.51
N TYR A 401 -47.01 28.37 8.15
CA TYR A 401 -47.95 27.54 7.39
C TYR A 401 -48.89 26.79 8.33
N ASP A 402 -50.18 26.73 7.97
CA ASP A 402 -51.15 25.86 8.60
C ASP A 402 -51.15 24.45 7.96
N GLU A 403 -51.99 23.55 8.46
CA GLU A 403 -52.06 22.17 7.96
C GLU A 403 -52.50 22.09 6.49
N ALA A 404 -53.38 23.00 6.05
CA ALA A 404 -53.87 23.03 4.68
C ALA A 404 -52.78 23.51 3.70
N ALA A 405 -52.07 24.58 4.05
CA ALA A 405 -50.96 25.11 3.28
C ALA A 405 -49.77 24.14 3.26
N GLN A 406 -49.54 23.36 4.33
CA GLN A 406 -48.58 22.26 4.33
C GLN A 406 -48.97 21.19 3.30
N ALA A 407 -50.21 20.70 3.33
CA ALA A 407 -50.67 19.66 2.41
C ALA A 407 -50.60 20.10 0.94
N GLU A 408 -50.95 21.36 0.65
CA GLU A 408 -50.84 21.93 -0.70
C GLU A 408 -49.39 22.03 -1.16
N TRP A 409 -48.48 22.47 -0.29
CA TRP A 409 -47.05 22.54 -0.60
C TRP A 409 -46.45 21.16 -0.85
N GLU A 410 -46.77 20.17 -0.01
CA GLU A 410 -46.31 18.79 -0.17
C GLU A 410 -46.83 18.19 -1.48
N ALA A 411 -48.11 18.41 -1.83
CA ALA A 411 -48.68 17.98 -3.11
C ALA A 411 -47.98 18.61 -4.31
N LYS A 412 -47.68 19.92 -4.26
CA LYS A 412 -46.91 20.62 -5.32
C LYS A 412 -45.50 20.04 -5.48
N GLN A 413 -44.82 19.73 -4.38
CA GLN A 413 -43.48 19.13 -4.41
C GLN A 413 -43.49 17.68 -4.90
N ASP A 414 -44.51 16.90 -4.56
CA ASP A 414 -44.67 15.54 -5.03
C ASP A 414 -45.00 15.51 -6.53
N ALA A 415 -45.85 16.42 -7.00
CA ALA A 415 -46.10 16.63 -8.43
C ALA A 415 -44.82 17.03 -9.18
N ALA A 416 -44.04 17.97 -8.65
CA ALA A 416 -42.77 18.38 -9.25
C ALA A 416 -41.71 17.26 -9.24
N ARG A 417 -41.68 16.42 -8.20
CA ARG A 417 -40.80 15.24 -8.14
C ARG A 417 -41.26 14.16 -9.12
N ALA A 418 -42.56 13.92 -9.23
CA ALA A 418 -43.12 12.99 -10.21
C ALA A 418 -42.82 13.46 -11.64
N HIS A 419 -42.94 14.77 -11.92
CA HIS A 419 -42.58 15.35 -13.20
C HIS A 419 -41.10 15.16 -13.53
N ARG A 420 -40.19 15.51 -12.62
CA ARG A 420 -38.74 15.30 -12.83
C ARG A 420 -38.38 13.84 -13.07
N ARG A 421 -38.97 12.91 -12.31
CA ARG A 421 -38.76 11.47 -12.53
C ARG A 421 -39.31 11.01 -13.89
N ALA A 422 -40.44 11.56 -14.33
CA ALA A 422 -40.99 11.27 -15.65
C ALA A 422 -40.06 11.80 -16.76
N GLU A 423 -39.49 13.00 -16.61
CA GLU A 423 -38.50 13.56 -17.52
C GLU A 423 -37.20 12.74 -17.57
N GLU A 424 -36.65 12.36 -16.41
CA GLU A 424 -35.47 11.50 -16.31
C GLU A 424 -35.73 10.15 -16.99
N THR A 425 -36.88 9.53 -16.72
CA THR A 425 -37.29 8.26 -17.35
C THR A 425 -37.43 8.41 -18.86
N ALA A 426 -38.01 9.52 -19.34
CA ALA A 426 -38.15 9.80 -20.77
C ALA A 426 -36.78 10.01 -21.45
N ASN A 427 -35.86 10.71 -20.79
CA ASN A 427 -34.50 10.92 -21.28
C ASN A 427 -33.70 9.61 -21.34
N ASP A 428 -33.82 8.76 -20.32
CA ASP A 428 -33.20 7.43 -20.32
C ASP A 428 -33.80 6.53 -21.40
N ALA A 429 -35.12 6.54 -21.58
CA ALA A 429 -35.78 5.79 -22.65
C ALA A 429 -35.32 6.26 -24.04
N LYS A 430 -35.19 7.58 -24.26
CA LYS A 430 -34.63 8.16 -25.49
C LYS A 430 -33.19 7.70 -25.74
N LYS A 431 -32.36 7.69 -24.70
CA LYS A 431 -30.96 7.24 -24.79
C LYS A 431 -30.87 5.75 -25.15
N GLN A 432 -31.68 4.89 -24.51
CA GLN A 432 -31.73 3.46 -24.81
C GLN A 432 -32.23 3.19 -26.24
N ALA A 433 -33.30 3.88 -26.65
CA ALA A 433 -33.81 3.81 -28.03
C ALA A 433 -32.78 4.27 -29.07
N GLY A 434 -31.94 5.25 -28.74
CA GLY A 434 -30.88 5.75 -29.63
C GLY A 434 -29.77 4.74 -29.91
N LEU A 435 -29.58 3.75 -29.02
CA LEU A 435 -28.62 2.66 -29.21
C LEU A 435 -29.18 1.51 -30.05
N ALA A 436 -30.51 1.39 -30.15
CA ALA A 436 -31.15 0.37 -30.95
C ALA A 436 -30.96 0.66 -32.45
N ARG A 437 -30.78 -0.39 -33.26
CA ARG A 437 -30.63 -0.28 -34.72
C ARG A 437 -31.78 -0.98 -35.43
N TYR A 438 -32.42 -0.27 -36.34
CA TYR A 438 -33.52 -0.74 -37.17
C TYR A 438 -33.14 -0.59 -38.64
N ARG A 439 -33.57 -1.55 -39.46
CA ARG A 439 -33.34 -1.53 -40.90
C ARG A 439 -34.63 -1.12 -41.59
N THR A 440 -34.58 -0.06 -42.38
CA THR A 440 -35.73 0.40 -43.18
C THR A 440 -35.94 -0.50 -44.40
N HIS A 441 -37.07 -0.31 -45.10
CA HIS A 441 -37.39 -1.06 -46.32
C HIS A 441 -36.34 -0.84 -47.43
N ASP A 442 -35.75 0.36 -47.48
CA ASP A 442 -34.67 0.74 -48.41
C ASP A 442 -33.27 0.31 -47.94
N ASN A 443 -33.20 -0.63 -46.99
CA ASN A 443 -31.96 -1.19 -46.46
C ASN A 443 -31.06 -0.23 -45.65
N VAL A 444 -31.55 0.96 -45.29
CA VAL A 444 -30.80 1.95 -44.48
C VAL A 444 -30.92 1.60 -42.99
N LEU A 445 -29.82 1.73 -42.25
CA LEU A 445 -29.80 1.56 -40.79
C LEU A 445 -30.11 2.87 -40.09
N ILE A 446 -31.21 2.89 -39.34
CA ILE A 446 -31.63 4.02 -38.50
C ILE A 446 -31.60 3.63 -37.02
N THR A 447 -31.57 4.62 -36.14
CA THR A 447 -31.70 4.43 -34.69
C THR A 447 -33.13 4.10 -34.29
N GLY A 448 -33.32 3.53 -33.11
CA GLY A 448 -34.66 3.33 -32.56
C GLY A 448 -35.41 4.63 -32.27
N VAL A 449 -34.70 5.74 -32.03
CA VAL A 449 -35.29 7.08 -31.91
C VAL A 449 -35.86 7.54 -33.25
N GLU A 450 -35.05 7.49 -34.31
CA GLU A 450 -35.48 7.86 -35.67
C GLU A 450 -36.64 6.97 -36.15
N HIS A 451 -36.59 5.67 -35.83
CA HIS A 451 -37.67 4.73 -36.14
C HIS A 451 -39.00 5.12 -35.49
N VAL A 452 -38.97 5.55 -34.22
CA VAL A 452 -40.18 5.97 -33.48
C VAL A 452 -40.65 7.35 -33.96
N ASP A 453 -39.74 8.32 -34.09
CA ASP A 453 -40.12 9.69 -34.49
C ASP A 453 -40.64 9.74 -35.94
N GLN A 454 -40.05 8.98 -36.86
CA GLN A 454 -40.56 8.83 -38.23
C GLN A 454 -41.95 8.18 -38.24
N ALA A 455 -42.16 7.13 -37.46
CA ALA A 455 -43.46 6.48 -37.37
C ALA A 455 -44.54 7.40 -36.78
N ILE A 456 -44.21 8.21 -35.76
CA ILE A 456 -45.16 9.20 -35.24
C ILE A 456 -45.46 10.28 -36.30
N ALA A 457 -44.44 10.76 -37.02
CA ALA A 457 -44.61 11.73 -38.10
C ALA A 457 -45.48 11.20 -39.26
N ASP A 458 -45.37 9.91 -39.57
CA ASP A 458 -46.18 9.21 -40.60
C ASP A 458 -47.64 8.93 -40.14
N GLY A 459 -48.00 9.36 -38.93
CA GLY A 459 -49.36 9.30 -38.38
C GLY A 459 -49.66 8.05 -37.55
N TYR A 460 -48.64 7.32 -37.08
CA TYR A 460 -48.84 6.21 -36.14
C TYR A 460 -48.89 6.75 -34.70
N SER A 461 -50.06 6.69 -34.08
CA SER A 461 -50.32 7.34 -32.78
C SER A 461 -50.91 6.42 -31.69
N GLU A 462 -51.16 5.14 -32.00
CA GLU A 462 -51.71 4.17 -31.04
C GLU A 462 -50.71 3.07 -30.71
N ILE A 463 -50.41 2.82 -29.44
CA ILE A 463 -49.60 1.66 -29.05
C ILE A 463 -50.53 0.46 -28.83
N ARG A 464 -50.39 -0.58 -29.66
CA ARG A 464 -51.12 -1.84 -29.53
C ARG A 464 -50.18 -2.93 -28.99
N SER A 465 -50.69 -3.75 -28.08
CA SER A 465 -50.01 -4.95 -27.61
C SER A 465 -50.76 -6.19 -28.08
N PHE A 466 -50.02 -7.20 -28.54
CA PHE A 466 -50.59 -8.48 -28.95
C PHE A 466 -49.72 -9.64 -28.46
N ARG A 467 -50.35 -10.80 -28.25
CA ARG A 467 -49.67 -12.03 -27.84
C ARG A 467 -49.06 -12.71 -29.06
N HIS A 468 -47.80 -13.12 -28.95
CA HIS A 468 -47.12 -13.94 -29.94
C HIS A 468 -46.38 -15.06 -29.21
N GLY A 469 -47.00 -16.23 -29.14
CA GLY A 469 -46.59 -17.32 -28.24
C GLY A 469 -46.65 -16.88 -26.77
N ALA A 470 -45.61 -17.21 -25.99
CA ALA A 470 -45.51 -16.82 -24.58
C ALA A 470 -45.13 -15.34 -24.36
N ALA A 471 -44.77 -14.59 -25.41
CA ALA A 471 -44.29 -13.21 -25.32
C ALA A 471 -45.34 -12.17 -25.75
N THR A 472 -45.31 -11.01 -25.12
CA THR A 472 -46.09 -9.83 -25.55
C THR A 472 -45.24 -8.99 -26.51
N ARG A 473 -45.76 -8.74 -27.71
CA ARG A 473 -45.16 -7.80 -28.67
C ARG A 473 -45.95 -6.50 -28.68
N TYR A 474 -45.24 -5.42 -28.97
CA TYR A 474 -45.80 -4.07 -29.03
C TYR A 474 -45.58 -3.50 -30.42
N ALA A 475 -46.55 -2.74 -30.92
CA ALA A 475 -46.42 -2.00 -32.16
C ALA A 475 -47.05 -0.62 -32.03
N LEU A 476 -46.43 0.37 -32.66
CA LEU A 476 -47.01 1.67 -32.91
C LEU A 476 -47.87 1.54 -34.17
N ALA A 477 -49.19 1.67 -34.03
CA ALA A 477 -50.18 1.45 -35.07
C ALA A 477 -50.81 2.77 -35.52
N LYS A 478 -51.27 2.79 -36.77
CA LYS A 478 -52.02 3.91 -37.34
C LYS A 478 -53.51 3.75 -37.01
N PRO A 479 -54.20 4.78 -36.50
CA PRO A 479 -55.63 4.70 -36.20
C PRO A 479 -56.43 4.25 -37.43
N GLY A 480 -57.33 3.28 -37.26
CA GLY A 480 -58.15 2.74 -38.36
C GLY A 480 -57.43 1.84 -39.37
N SER A 481 -56.12 1.57 -39.21
CA SER A 481 -55.35 0.66 -40.05
C SER A 481 -54.87 -0.58 -39.29
N THR A 482 -54.55 -1.64 -40.03
CA THR A 482 -53.87 -2.85 -39.52
C THR A 482 -52.34 -2.71 -39.57
N GLU A 483 -51.82 -1.65 -40.16
CA GLU A 483 -50.39 -1.37 -40.22
C GLU A 483 -49.83 -0.98 -38.85
N GLY A 484 -48.68 -1.55 -38.50
CA GLY A 484 -47.97 -1.21 -37.26
C GLY A 484 -46.46 -1.36 -37.38
N ARG A 485 -45.73 -0.47 -36.70
CA ARG A 485 -44.27 -0.49 -36.57
C ARG A 485 -43.89 -1.12 -35.24
N THR A 486 -43.10 -2.19 -35.28
CA THR A 486 -42.75 -2.95 -34.06
C THR A 486 -41.95 -2.09 -33.08
N LEU A 487 -42.32 -2.17 -31.81
CA LEU A 487 -41.63 -1.59 -30.66
C LEU A 487 -41.14 -2.71 -29.74
N HIS A 488 -40.00 -2.49 -29.09
CA HIS A 488 -39.43 -3.45 -28.14
C HIS A 488 -39.29 -2.83 -26.76
N ALA A 489 -39.79 -3.52 -25.73
CA ALA A 489 -39.63 -3.13 -24.33
C ALA A 489 -38.17 -3.19 -23.87
N LYS A 490 -37.36 -4.11 -24.43
CA LYS A 490 -35.97 -4.35 -24.00
C LYS A 490 -34.95 -3.31 -24.49
N ASN A 491 -35.25 -2.57 -25.56
CA ASN A 491 -34.31 -1.64 -26.18
C ASN A 491 -34.75 -0.16 -26.04
N GLY A 492 -35.70 0.12 -25.14
CA GLY A 492 -36.18 1.48 -24.85
C GLY A 492 -37.15 2.08 -25.87
N THR A 493 -37.37 1.47 -27.04
CA THR A 493 -38.25 2.05 -28.08
C THR A 493 -39.72 2.11 -27.69
N LEU A 494 -40.21 1.14 -26.90
CA LEU A 494 -41.57 1.17 -26.38
C LEU A 494 -41.80 2.33 -25.40
N ASP A 495 -40.88 2.50 -24.45
CA ASP A 495 -41.02 3.52 -23.41
C ASP A 495 -40.74 4.92 -23.97
N TYR A 496 -39.85 5.03 -24.96
CA TYR A 496 -39.66 6.26 -25.72
C TYR A 496 -40.94 6.63 -26.49
N ALA A 497 -41.55 5.70 -27.22
CA ALA A 497 -42.82 5.94 -27.93
C ALA A 497 -43.94 6.38 -26.98
N ARG A 498 -44.08 5.73 -25.80
CA ARG A 498 -45.03 6.15 -24.76
C ARG A 498 -44.77 7.58 -24.30
N SER A 499 -43.52 7.93 -24.00
CA SER A 499 -43.17 9.27 -23.53
C SER A 499 -43.51 10.36 -24.58
N ARG A 500 -43.27 10.09 -25.87
CA ARG A 500 -43.57 11.01 -26.98
C ARG A 500 -45.07 11.18 -27.20
N LEU A 501 -45.85 10.11 -27.13
CA LEU A 501 -47.31 10.19 -27.27
C LEU A 501 -47.94 10.90 -26.07
N THR A 502 -47.43 10.69 -24.85
CA THR A 502 -47.90 11.45 -23.67
C THR A 502 -47.58 12.94 -23.79
N GLN A 503 -46.40 13.31 -24.33
CA GLN A 503 -46.06 14.71 -24.60
C GLN A 503 -46.92 15.36 -25.69
N LEU A 504 -47.39 14.59 -26.67
CA LEU A 504 -48.26 15.08 -27.75
C LEU A 504 -49.74 15.17 -27.34
N ALA A 505 -50.13 14.49 -26.26
CA ALA A 505 -51.49 14.48 -25.71
C ALA A 505 -51.68 15.43 -24.51
N ALA A 506 -50.57 15.86 -23.89
CA ALA A 506 -50.52 16.93 -22.89
C ALA A 506 -50.49 18.29 -23.59
#